data_AF-A0A527ZC53-F1
#
_entry.id   AF-A0A527ZC53-F1
#
_cell.length_a   1.000
_cell.length_b   1.000
_cell.length_c   1.000
_cell.angle_alpha   90.00
_cell.angle_beta   90.00
_cell.angle_gamma   90.00
#
_symmetry.space_group_name_H-M   'P 1'
#
loop_
_entity.id
_entity.type
_entity.pdbx_description
1 polymer ?
#
loop_
_entity_poly.entity_id
_entity_poly.type
_entity_poly.pdbx_seq_one_letter_code
_entity_poly.pdbx_strand_id
1 'polypeptide(L)'
;AGIAPRGVELSVLEDVFAENLAFAAEKLAQAGIRLLIEPINTRDIPGFFLNYSDQALALMDRVGSKNLFLQYDIYHMQIME
;
A
#
# COMPACT_ATOMS: atom_id res chain seq x y z
N ALA A 1 1.98 5.46 -1.59
CA ALA A 1 3.23 4.83 -1.11
C ALA A 1 4.43 5.52 -1.78
N GLY A 2 5.65 5.30 -1.29
CA GLY A 2 6.86 5.91 -1.84
C GLY A 2 8.11 5.16 -1.38
N ILE A 3 9.29 5.73 -1.70
CA ILE A 3 10.57 5.19 -1.21
C ILE A 3 10.64 5.39 0.31
N ALA A 4 10.94 4.32 1.03
CA ALA A 4 11.06 4.36 2.49
C ALA A 4 12.23 5.27 2.92
N PRO A 5 12.04 6.18 3.89
CA PRO A 5 13.14 6.96 4.45
C PRO A 5 14.15 6.05 5.17
N ARG A 6 15.42 6.42 5.12
CA ARG A 6 16.50 5.65 5.76
C ARG A 6 16.41 5.77 7.29
N GLY A 7 16.70 4.67 7.98
CA GLY A 7 16.81 4.63 9.45
C GLY A 7 15.47 4.74 10.19
N VAL A 8 14.35 4.56 9.50
CA VAL A 8 13.02 4.47 10.12
C VAL A 8 12.64 3.00 10.22
N GLU A 9 12.21 2.60 11.41
CA GLU A 9 11.74 1.24 11.68
C GLU A 9 10.53 0.88 10.81
N LEU A 10 10.48 -0.36 10.33
CA LEU A 10 9.44 -0.81 9.41
C LEU A 10 8.03 -0.67 10.01
N SER A 11 7.87 -0.99 11.30
CA SER A 11 6.59 -0.88 12.00
C SER A 11 6.05 0.56 11.99
N VAL A 12 6.93 1.56 12.13
CA VAL A 12 6.53 2.98 12.08
C VAL A 12 6.02 3.33 10.69
N LEU A 13 6.64 2.82 9.63
CA LEU A 13 6.19 3.04 8.26
C LEU A 13 4.82 2.38 8.01
N GLU A 14 4.64 1.15 8.48
CA GLU A 14 3.37 0.42 8.38
C GLU A 14 2.25 1.11 9.13
N ASP A 15 2.53 1.62 10.34
CA ASP A 15 1.56 2.36 11.16
C ASP A 15 1.08 3.63 10.45
N VAL A 16 2.02 4.47 10.05
CA VAL A 16 1.72 5.72 9.32
C VAL A 16 1.00 5.44 8.01
N PHE A 17 1.41 4.38 7.29
CA PHE A 17 0.76 4.03 6.04
C PHE A 17 -0.69 3.56 6.26
N ALA A 18 -0.92 2.67 7.23
CA ALA A 18 -2.26 2.19 7.56
C ALA A 18 -3.19 3.33 8.03
N GLU A 19 -2.70 4.24 8.88
CA GLU A 19 -3.47 5.42 9.32
C GLU A 19 -3.88 6.31 8.14
N ASN A 20 -2.96 6.58 7.21
CA ASN A 20 -3.24 7.35 6.01
C ASN A 20 -4.25 6.65 5.10
N LEU A 21 -4.15 5.33 4.93
CA LEU A 21 -5.11 4.55 4.14
C LEU A 21 -6.50 4.56 4.77
N ALA A 22 -6.62 4.42 6.09
CA ALA A 22 -7.89 4.48 6.78
C ALA A 22 -8.57 5.85 6.57
N PHE A 23 -7.81 6.94 6.77
CA PHE A 23 -8.29 8.29 6.50
C PHE A 23 -8.75 8.48 5.04
N ALA A 24 -7.90 8.10 4.08
CA ALA A 24 -8.19 8.29 2.66
C ALA A 24 -9.40 7.44 2.22
N ALA A 25 -9.48 6.18 2.67
CA ALA A 25 -10.57 5.28 2.30
C ALA A 25 -11.93 5.81 2.77
N GLU A 26 -12.01 6.37 3.99
CA GLU A 26 -13.22 7.01 4.51
C GLU A 26 -13.62 8.24 3.68
N LYS A 27 -12.67 9.16 3.44
CA LYS A 27 -12.95 10.41 2.70
C LYS A 27 -13.34 10.14 1.26
N LEU A 28 -12.68 9.21 0.59
CA LEU A 28 -12.99 8.85 -0.79
C LEU A 28 -14.32 8.11 -0.88
N ALA A 29 -14.68 7.29 0.12
CA ALA A 29 -15.99 6.63 0.15
C ALA A 29 -17.14 7.64 0.22
N GLN A 30 -17.00 8.69 1.03
CA GLN A 30 -17.98 9.79 1.12
C GLN A 30 -18.16 10.53 -0.22
N ALA A 31 -17.11 10.58 -1.04
CA ALA A 31 -17.13 11.18 -2.37
C ALA A 31 -17.53 10.20 -3.49
N GLY A 32 -17.79 8.93 -3.19
CA GLY A 32 -18.08 7.91 -4.19
C GLY A 32 -16.87 7.51 -5.05
N ILE A 33 -15.65 7.73 -4.57
CA ILE A 33 -14.39 7.44 -5.25
C ILE A 33 -13.75 6.20 -4.61
N ARG A 34 -13.25 5.26 -5.44
CA ARG A 34 -12.52 4.08 -4.96
C ARG A 34 -11.05 4.42 -4.67
N LEU A 35 -10.53 3.96 -3.53
CA LEU A 35 -9.09 4.04 -3.23
C LEU A 35 -8.38 2.77 -3.71
N LEU A 36 -7.29 2.95 -4.45
CA LEU A 36 -6.40 1.87 -4.87
C LEU A 36 -5.04 2.02 -4.17
N ILE A 37 -4.43 0.89 -3.83
CA ILE A 37 -3.00 0.80 -3.51
C ILE A 37 -2.32 -0.16 -4.48
N GLU A 38 -1.07 0.14 -4.81
CA GLU A 38 -0.31 -0.61 -5.80
C GLU A 38 1.07 -0.98 -5.22
N PRO A 39 1.38 -2.28 -5.10
CA PRO A 39 2.73 -2.73 -4.83
C PRO A 39 3.60 -2.57 -6.08
N ILE A 40 4.79 -1.96 -5.92
CA ILE A 40 5.70 -1.68 -7.03
C ILE A 40 6.99 -2.48 -6.87
N ASN A 41 7.51 -3.00 -7.97
CA ASN A 41 8.75 -3.77 -7.95
C ASN A 41 9.97 -2.93 -7.54
N THR A 42 10.90 -3.52 -6.79
CA THR A 42 12.12 -2.84 -6.33
C THR A 42 13.24 -2.82 -7.36
N ARG A 43 13.05 -3.47 -8.53
CA ARG A 43 14.00 -3.38 -9.66
C ARG A 43 13.94 -2.01 -10.31
N ASP A 44 12.73 -1.53 -10.58
CA ASP A 44 12.46 -0.27 -11.25
C ASP A 44 12.42 0.88 -10.25
N ILE A 45 11.89 0.65 -9.04
CA ILE A 45 11.92 1.64 -7.95
C ILE A 45 12.57 1.03 -6.69
N PRO A 46 13.92 1.03 -6.61
CA PRO A 46 14.64 0.53 -5.44
C PRO A 46 14.21 1.23 -4.14
N GLY A 47 13.91 0.43 -3.12
CA GLY A 47 13.50 0.91 -1.80
C GLY A 47 12.05 1.38 -1.70
N PHE A 48 11.21 1.12 -2.72
CA PHE A 48 9.78 1.38 -2.62
C PHE A 48 9.16 0.55 -1.49
N PHE A 49 8.35 1.20 -0.65
CA PHE A 49 7.88 0.63 0.62
C PHE A 49 6.91 -0.55 0.46
N LEU A 50 5.95 -0.42 -0.45
CA LEU A 50 4.91 -1.42 -0.69
C LEU A 50 5.28 -2.21 -1.95
N ASN A 51 5.76 -3.43 -1.83
CA ASN A 51 6.39 -4.13 -2.96
C ASN A 51 6.03 -5.61 -3.12
N TYR A 52 5.22 -6.19 -2.23
CA TYR A 52 4.65 -7.54 -2.38
C TYR A 52 3.13 -7.54 -2.18
N SER A 53 2.46 -8.53 -2.80
CA SER A 53 1.02 -8.75 -2.66
C SER A 53 0.60 -9.09 -1.22
N ASP A 54 1.35 -9.95 -0.53
CA ASP A 54 1.05 -10.38 0.83
C ASP A 54 1.12 -9.23 1.84
N GLN A 55 2.12 -8.36 1.73
CA GLN A 55 2.26 -7.13 2.49
C GLN A 55 1.05 -6.21 2.27
N ALA A 56 0.63 -6.03 1.01
CA ALA A 56 -0.51 -5.19 0.68
C ALA A 56 -1.82 -5.73 1.26
N LEU A 57 -2.06 -7.04 1.14
CA LEU A 57 -3.24 -7.69 1.71
C LEU A 57 -3.25 -7.59 3.24
N ALA A 58 -2.11 -7.82 3.91
CA ALA A 58 -2.00 -7.67 5.36
C ALA A 58 -2.30 -6.24 5.83
N LEU A 59 -1.81 -5.22 5.11
CA LEU A 59 -2.13 -3.82 5.38
C LEU A 59 -3.62 -3.51 5.12
N MET A 60 -4.21 -4.06 4.07
CA MET A 60 -5.64 -3.90 3.77
C MET A 60 -6.52 -4.51 4.87
N ASP A 61 -6.19 -5.72 5.34
CA ASP A 61 -6.88 -6.39 6.44
C ASP A 61 -6.78 -5.56 7.73
N ARG A 62 -5.59 -5.03 8.02
CA ARG A 62 -5.37 -4.13 9.16
C ARG A 62 -6.20 -2.85 9.08
N VAL A 63 -6.35 -2.26 7.88
CA VAL A 63 -7.16 -1.05 7.67
C VAL A 63 -8.66 -1.36 7.77
N GLY A 64 -9.10 -2.55 7.37
CA GLY A 64 -10.48 -3.02 7.53
C GLY A 64 -11.53 -2.23 6.73
N SER A 65 -11.12 -1.51 5.68
CA SER A 65 -12.03 -0.67 4.87
C SER A 65 -12.60 -1.41 3.67
N LYS A 66 -13.90 -1.24 3.42
CA LYS A 66 -14.58 -1.75 2.22
C LYS A 66 -14.29 -0.92 0.95
N ASN A 67 -13.70 0.27 1.10
CA ASN A 67 -13.38 1.17 -0.01
C ASN A 67 -11.87 1.24 -0.31
N LEU A 68 -11.13 0.20 0.07
CA LEU A 68 -9.71 0.05 -0.24
C LEU A 68 -9.55 -1.20 -1.11
N PHE A 69 -8.92 -1.03 -2.27
CA PHE A 69 -8.77 -2.07 -3.28
C PHE A 69 -7.30 -2.20 -3.68
N LEU A 70 -6.92 -3.41 -4.09
CA LEU A 70 -5.60 -3.69 -4.63
C LEU A 70 -5.58 -3.41 -6.14
N GLN A 71 -4.69 -2.55 -6.60
CA GLN A 71 -4.29 -2.47 -8.00
C GLN A 71 -3.20 -3.52 -8.24
N TYR A 72 -3.63 -4.71 -8.68
CA TYR A 72 -2.74 -5.82 -8.97
C TYR A 72 -2.16 -5.68 -10.37
N ASP A 73 -1.02 -5.01 -10.48
CA ASP A 73 -0.24 -4.99 -11.71
C ASP A 73 0.63 -6.25 -11.80
N ILE A 74 0.27 -7.13 -12.74
CA ILE A 74 0.95 -8.41 -12.99
C ILE A 74 2.41 -8.20 -13.38
N TYR A 75 2.77 -7.09 -14.02
CA TYR A 75 4.17 -6.81 -14.36
C TYR A 75 5.02 -6.66 -13.09
N HIS A 76 4.55 -5.89 -12.10
CA HIS A 76 5.27 -5.72 -10.85
C HIS A 76 5.32 -7.03 -10.07
N MET A 77 4.21 -7.75 -9.99
CA MET A 77 4.14 -8.99 -9.21
C MET A 77 4.94 -10.12 -9.84
N GLN A 78 5.00 -10.24 -11.16
CA GLN A 78 5.89 -11.21 -11.83
C GLN A 78 7.39 -11.01 -11.55
N ILE A 79 7.79 -9.81 -11.10
CA ILE A 79 9.19 -9.51 -10.74
C ILE A 79 9.45 -9.80 -9.26
N MET A 80 8.45 -9.59 -8.41
CA MET A 80 8.57 -9.65 -6.96
C MET A 80 8.17 -11.01 -6.40
N GLU A 81 7.26 -11.74 -7.04
CA GLU A 81 6.78 -13.08 -6.65
C GLU A 81 7.57 -14.21 -7.35
#